data_AF-A0A6J1M1J0-F1
#
_entry.id   AF-A0A6J1M1J0-F1
#
_cell.length_a   1.000
_cell.length_b   1.000
_cell.length_c   1.000
_cell.angle_alpha   90.00
_cell.angle_beta   90.00
_cell.angle_gamma   90.00
#
_symmetry.space_group_name_H-M   'P 1'
#
loop_
_entity.id
_entity.type
_entity.pdbx_description
1 polymer ?
#
loop_
_entity_poly.entity_id
_entity_poly.type
_entity_poly.pdbx_seq_one_letter_code
_entity_poly.pdbx_strand_id
1 'polypeptide(L)' 'MGSSVVMLKFGESVKLDSLPCTQIYCIGDGWGMLETCDYMRPAYGCRYTSFKDWEADYPDCCKRHMVCD' A
#
# COMPACT_ATOMS: atom_id res chain seq x y z
N MET A 1 -4.73 18.64 6.35
CA MET A 1 -5.10 17.45 5.56
C MET A 1 -4.89 17.83 4.10
N GLY A 2 -3.92 17.21 3.42
CA GLY A 2 -3.67 17.45 2.00
C GLY A 2 -4.62 16.61 1.14
N SER A 3 -5.05 17.16 0.01
CA SER A 3 -5.76 16.41 -1.02
C SER A 3 -4.83 16.26 -2.23
N SER A 4 -4.67 15.05 -2.72
CA SER A 4 -3.95 14.76 -3.96
C SER A 4 -4.96 14.37 -5.03
N VAL A 5 -4.85 14.97 -6.21
CA VAL A 5 -5.66 14.62 -7.39
C VAL A 5 -4.76 13.92 -8.38
N VAL A 6 -5.15 12.71 -8.78
CA VAL A 6 -4.44 11.90 -9.78
C VAL A 6 -5.42 11.54 -10.89
N MET A 7 -4.96 11.60 -12.14
CA MET A 7 -5.75 11.27 -13.32
C MET A 7 -5.11 10.06 -13.99
N LEU A 8 -5.83 8.95 -13.99
CA LEU A 8 -5.36 7.65 -14.46
C LEU A 8 -6.19 7.19 -15.65
N LYS A 9 -5.56 6.56 -16.62
CA LYS A 9 -6.26 5.81 -17.68
C LYS A 9 -6.70 4.45 -17.14
N PHE A 10 -7.65 3.83 -17.83
CA PHE A 10 -8.08 2.47 -17.52
C PHE A 10 -6.88 1.51 -17.46
N GLY A 11 -6.79 0.74 -16.39
CA GLY A 11 -5.69 -0.20 -16.15
C GLY A 11 -4.40 0.43 -15.62
N GLU A 12 -4.33 1.75 -15.49
CA GLU A 12 -3.20 2.41 -14.82
C GLU A 12 -3.38 2.40 -13.31
N SER A 13 -2.24 2.45 -12.62
CA SER A 13 -2.20 2.52 -11.18
C SER A 13 -1.17 3.55 -10.70
N VAL A 14 -1.40 4.10 -9.51
CA VAL A 14 -0.49 5.06 -8.88
C VAL A 14 -0.42 4.80 -7.39
N LYS A 15 0.79 4.77 -6.87
CA LYS A 15 1.04 4.73 -5.43
C LYS A 15 0.80 6.13 -4.85
N LEU A 16 0.13 6.18 -3.70
CA LEU A 16 -0.14 7.44 -3.01
C LEU A 16 0.98 7.75 -2.02
N ASP A 17 1.79 8.77 -2.30
CA ASP A 17 2.86 9.20 -1.39
C ASP A 17 2.36 9.68 -0.03
N SER A 18 1.09 10.11 0.04
CA SER A 18 0.45 10.56 1.28
C SER A 18 -0.02 9.43 2.19
N LEU A 19 -0.05 8.18 1.71
CA LEU A 19 -0.54 7.03 2.47
C LEU A 19 0.51 5.90 2.49
N PRO A 20 0.64 5.17 3.60
CA PRO A 20 1.62 4.09 3.71
C PRO A 20 1.26 2.94 2.75
N CYS A 21 2.16 2.67 1.79
CA CYS A 21 2.09 1.56 0.84
C CYS A 21 0.67 1.27 0.31
N THR A 22 0.01 2.31 -0.21
CA THR A 22 -1.34 2.24 -0.77
C THR A 22 -1.29 2.63 -2.23
N GLN A 23 -1.97 1.86 -3.09
CA GLN A 23 -2.08 2.13 -4.52
C GLN A 23 -3.54 2.33 -4.91
N ILE A 24 -3.79 3.20 -5.88
CA ILE A 24 -5.06 3.27 -6.59
C ILE A 24 -4.87 2.55 -7.93
N TYR A 25 -5.77 1.62 -8.24
CA TYR A 25 -5.88 0.99 -9.56
C TYR A 25 -7.16 1.48 -10.26
N CYS A 26 -7.04 1.97 -11.50
CA CYS A 26 -8.17 2.48 -12.26
C CYS A 26 -8.93 1.35 -12.95
N ILE A 27 -10.15 1.08 -12.48
CA ILE A 27 -11.03 0.02 -13.03
C ILE A 27 -11.92 0.57 -14.16
N GLY A 28 -12.02 1.89 -14.34
CA GLY A 28 -12.84 2.51 -15.38
C GLY A 28 -14.19 2.99 -14.89
N ASP A 29 -14.96 3.64 -15.78
CA ASP A 29 -16.30 4.17 -15.50
C ASP A 29 -16.39 5.11 -14.28
N GLY A 30 -15.28 5.81 -13.97
CA GLY A 30 -15.18 6.67 -12.80
C GLY A 30 -14.89 5.94 -11.48
N TRP A 31 -14.64 4.62 -11.53
CA TRP A 31 -14.29 3.80 -10.38
C TRP A 31 -12.78 3.50 -10.34
N GLY A 32 -12.26 3.50 -9.12
CA GLY A 32 -10.93 3.00 -8.80
C GLY A 32 -10.99 2.08 -7.59
N MET A 33 -10.06 1.14 -7.52
CA MET A 33 -9.85 0.28 -6.35
C MET A 33 -8.67 0.79 -5.57
N LEU A 34 -8.83 0.86 -4.25
CA LEU A 34 -7.76 1.19 -3.34
C LEU A 34 -7.15 -0.13 -2.84
N GLU A 35 -5.91 -0.37 -3.23
CA GLU A 35 -5.16 -1.57 -2.89
C GLU A 35 -4.26 -1.27 -1.69
N THR A 36 -4.44 -2.05 -0.63
CA THR A 36 -3.62 -2.02 0.58
C THR A 36 -2.88 -3.32 0.76
N CYS A 37 -1.83 -3.31 1.58
CA CYS A 37 -1.11 -4.54 1.92
C CYS A 37 -2.02 -5.57 2.58
N ASP A 38 -1.91 -6.82 2.14
CA ASP A 38 -2.62 -7.93 2.75
C ASP A 38 -2.27 -8.09 4.23
N TYR A 39 -3.29 -8.44 5.01
CA TYR A 39 -3.08 -8.85 6.38
C TYR A 39 -2.50 -10.27 6.42
N MET A 40 -1.23 -10.38 6.77
CA MET A 40 -0.62 -11.65 7.15
C MET A 40 -0.61 -11.77 8.67
N ARG A 41 -1.06 -12.89 9.23
CA ARG A 41 -0.92 -13.13 10.68
C ARG A 41 0.58 -13.32 11.00
N PRO A 42 1.17 -12.55 11.93
CA PRO A 42 2.55 -12.80 12.35
C PRO A 42 2.66 -14.15 13.08
N ALA A 43 3.87 -14.71 13.11
CA ALA A 43 4.15 -15.92 13.89
C ALA A 43 3.83 -15.71 15.38
N TYR A 44 3.59 -16.80 16.11
CA TYR A 44 3.31 -16.71 17.55
C TYR A 44 4.47 -16.04 18.30
N GLY A 45 4.17 -15.10 19.20
CA GLY A 45 5.18 -14.29 19.89
C GLY A 45 5.79 -13.16 19.05
N CYS A 46 5.37 -12.99 17.80
CA CYS A 46 5.90 -11.95 16.91
C CYS A 46 4.87 -10.86 16.58
N ARG A 47 5.38 -9.66 16.28
CA ARG A 47 4.59 -8.52 15.78
C ARG A 47 5.29 -7.81 14.63
N TYR A 48 4.49 -7.33 13.68
CA TYR A 48 5.00 -6.40 12.67
C TYR A 48 5.22 -5.01 13.27
N THR A 49 6.27 -4.34 12.81
CA THR A 49 6.65 -2.99 13.22
C THR A 49 6.63 -2.05 12.02
N SER A 50 7.69 -1.29 11.75
CA SER A 50 7.76 -0.37 10.60
C SER A 50 7.82 -1.12 9.26
N PHE A 51 7.46 -0.42 8.19
CA PHE A 51 7.77 -0.86 6.83
C PHE A 51 9.29 -0.93 6.63
N LYS A 52 9.77 -1.93 5.89
CA LYS A 52 11.19 -2.07 5.55
C LYS A 52 11.62 -0.98 4.57
N ASP A 53 10.78 -0.73 3.58
CA ASP A 53 10.94 0.32 2.59
C ASP A 53 9.55 0.79 2.19
N TRP A 54 9.16 1.97 2.66
CA TRP A 54 7.84 2.53 2.34
C TRP A 54 7.85 3.30 1.01
N GLU A 55 9.01 3.58 0.43
CA GLU A 55 9.19 4.31 -0.84
C GLU A 55 9.18 3.38 -2.05
N ALA A 56 9.47 2.08 -1.85
CA ALA A 56 9.32 1.05 -2.87
C ALA A 56 7.90 1.03 -3.49
N ASP A 57 7.81 0.51 -4.72
CA ASP A 57 6.54 0.34 -5.41
C ASP A 57 5.63 -0.67 -4.69
N TYR A 58 4.32 -0.57 -4.89
CA TYR A 58 3.39 -1.61 -4.47
C TYR A 58 3.55 -2.85 -5.38
N PRO A 59 3.53 -4.09 -4.85
CA PRO A 59 3.36 -4.49 -3.45
C PRO A 59 4.67 -4.62 -2.65
N ASP A 60 5.81 -4.26 -3.22
CA ASP A 60 7.12 -4.42 -2.56
C ASP A 60 7.26 -3.62 -1.26
N CYS A 61 6.61 -2.46 -1.18
CA CYS A 61 6.56 -1.67 0.04
C CYS A 61 5.77 -2.34 1.19
N CYS A 62 5.07 -3.45 0.97
CA CYS A 62 4.30 -4.14 2.01
C CYS A 62 5.15 -4.91 3.01
N LYS A 63 6.44 -5.08 2.73
CA LYS A 63 7.36 -5.79 3.62
C LYS A 63 7.57 -4.97 4.89
N ARG A 64 7.36 -5.58 6.05
CA ARG A 64 7.53 -4.96 7.37
C ARG A 64 8.61 -5.67 8.19
N HIS A 65 9.25 -4.94 9.09
CA HIS A 65 10.10 -5.53 10.10
C HIS A 65 9.25 -6.36 11.08
N MET A 66 9.81 -7.46 11.57
CA MET A 66 9.17 -8.34 12.54
C MET A 66 10.05 -8.41 13.78
N VAL A 67 9.44 -8.25 14.94
CA VAL A 67 10.09 -8.43 16.25
C VAL A 67 9.36 -9.56 16.95
N CYS A 68 10.11 -10.50 17.51
CA CYS A 68 9.61 -11.63 18.26
C CYS A 68 10.15 -11.58 19.68
N ASP A 69 9.28 -11.87 20.65
CA ASP A 69 9.60 -11.93 22.07
C ASP A 69 9.90 -13.38 22.52
#